data_AF-A0A0S8CJM8-F1
#
_entry.id   AF-A0A0S8CJM8-F1
#
_cell.length_a   1.000
_cell.length_b   1.000
_cell.length_c   1.000
_cell.angle_alpha   90.00
_cell.angle_beta   90.00
_cell.angle_gamma   90.00
#
_symmetry.space_group_name_H-M   'P 1'
#
loop_
_entity.id
_entity.type
_entity.pdbx_description
1 polymer ?
#
loop_
_entity_poly.entity_id
_entity_poly.type
_entity_poly.pdbx_seq_one_letter_code
_entity_poly.pdbx_strand_id
1 'polypeptide(L)'
;MDNLDKYSAISIVLLIILSTILILYQVSSVEADNRNIMAARQYAPPSPELKKKVQIASSLLENSNFDKASVLIEELVSQFPYDGSPYMMLGDLRIRQQAPIKAMLAYREAVDLNPDYLDKKAPDFQGKKIKNTVNEARQLIEVELTKNSADKDLRSYRKTVYYMLRKIAGSCG
;
A
#
# COMPACT_ATOMS: atom_id res chain seq x y z
N MET A 1 -45.26 -7.25 -30.09
CA MET A 1 -43.96 -7.68 -29.54
C MET A 1 -43.81 -9.14 -29.90
N ASP A 2 -43.08 -9.38 -30.98
CA ASP A 2 -42.89 -10.71 -31.53
C ASP A 2 -42.14 -11.58 -30.53
N ASN A 3 -42.50 -12.86 -30.45
CA ASN A 3 -41.89 -13.79 -29.50
C ASN A 3 -40.36 -13.87 -29.68
N LEU A 4 -39.85 -13.51 -30.87
CA LEU A 4 -38.43 -13.42 -31.21
C LEU A 4 -37.66 -12.38 -30.37
N ASP A 5 -38.25 -11.21 -30.10
CA ASP A 5 -37.61 -10.15 -29.30
C ASP A 5 -37.45 -10.55 -27.83
N LYS A 6 -38.40 -11.35 -27.31
CA LYS A 6 -38.36 -11.85 -25.94
C LYS A 6 -37.21 -12.83 -25.74
N TYR A 7 -36.96 -13.73 -26.71
CA TYR A 7 -35.83 -14.64 -26.64
C TYR A 7 -34.48 -13.92 -26.75
N SER A 8 -34.40 -12.86 -27.56
CA SER A 8 -33.20 -12.02 -27.63
C SER A 8 -32.94 -11.24 -26.34
N ALA A 9 -33.99 -10.74 -25.67
CA ALA A 9 -33.84 -10.07 -24.38
C ALA A 9 -33.37 -11.06 -23.29
N ILE A 10 -33.92 -12.27 -23.28
CA ILE A 10 -33.56 -13.31 -22.31
C ILE A 10 -32.10 -13.75 -22.49
N SER A 11 -31.61 -13.90 -23.73
CA SER A 11 -30.21 -14.30 -23.98
C SER A 11 -29.22 -13.24 -23.53
N ILE A 12 -29.51 -11.94 -23.73
CA ILE A 12 -28.66 -10.85 -23.27
C ILE A 12 -28.57 -10.83 -21.74
N VAL A 13 -29.71 -10.97 -21.04
CA VAL A 13 -29.73 -11.03 -19.57
C VAL A 13 -28.92 -12.21 -19.06
N LEU A 14 -29.03 -13.38 -19.72
CA LEU A 14 -28.30 -14.57 -19.34
C LEU A 14 -26.78 -14.40 -19.51
N LEU A 15 -26.34 -13.73 -20.58
CA LEU A 15 -24.94 -13.40 -20.82
C LEU A 15 -24.38 -12.42 -19.78
N ILE A 16 -25.18 -11.43 -19.34
CA ILE A 16 -24.78 -10.48 -18.29
C ILE A 16 -24.65 -11.19 -16.93
N ILE A 17 -25.56 -12.12 -16.63
CA ILE A 17 -25.48 -12.91 -15.39
C ILE A 17 -24.24 -13.82 -15.41
N LEU A 18 -23.98 -14.49 -16.53
CA LEU A 18 -22.79 -15.32 -16.70
C LEU A 18 -21.50 -14.51 -16.58
N SER A 19 -21.42 -13.33 -17.19
CA SER A 19 -20.23 -12.49 -17.13
C SER A 19 -19.98 -11.93 -15.72
N THR A 20 -21.02 -11.51 -15.01
CA THR A 20 -20.91 -11.02 -13.63
C THR A 20 -20.46 -12.11 -12.66
N ILE A 21 -20.97 -13.35 -12.82
CA ILE A 21 -20.52 -14.51 -12.04
C ILE A 21 -19.03 -14.79 -12.30
N LEU A 22 -18.60 -14.76 -13.57
CA LEU A 22 -17.20 -14.95 -13.95
C LEU A 22 -16.26 -13.90 -13.33
N ILE A 23 -16.68 -12.63 -13.33
CA ILE A 23 -15.92 -11.52 -12.72
C ILE A 23 -15.81 -11.72 -11.20
N LEU A 24 -16.89 -12.12 -10.53
CA LEU A 24 -16.88 -12.38 -9.08
C LEU A 24 -15.97 -13.57 -8.71
N TYR A 25 -15.95 -14.62 -9.54
CA TYR A 25 -15.00 -15.72 -9.37
C TYR A 25 -13.55 -15.29 -9.56
N GLN A 26 -13.25 -14.45 -10.57
CA GLN A 26 -11.90 -13.93 -10.76
C GLN A 26 -11.42 -13.09 -9.58
N VAL A 27 -12.23 -12.14 -9.09
CA VAL A 27 -11.86 -11.26 -7.97
C VAL A 27 -11.54 -12.06 -6.70
N SER A 28 -12.34 -13.08 -6.37
CA SER A 28 -12.09 -13.94 -5.20
C SER A 28 -10.84 -14.82 -5.35
N SER A 29 -10.57 -15.34 -6.55
CA SER A 29 -9.36 -16.14 -6.82
C SER A 29 -8.08 -15.30 -6.74
N VAL A 30 -8.12 -14.04 -7.20
CA VAL A 30 -6.98 -13.11 -7.16
C VAL A 30 -6.61 -12.74 -5.72
N GLU A 31 -7.59 -12.55 -4.83
CA GLU A 31 -7.32 -12.25 -3.41
C GLU A 31 -6.72 -13.43 -2.63
N ALA A 32 -7.04 -14.67 -3.01
CA ALA A 32 -6.49 -15.87 -2.40
C ALA A 32 -5.08 -16.17 -2.93
N ASP A 33 -4.86 -16.02 -4.24
CA ASP A 33 -3.57 -16.26 -4.88
C ASP A 33 -2.53 -15.19 -4.49
N ASN A 34 -2.96 -13.93 -4.39
CA ASN A 34 -2.11 -12.84 -3.90
C ASN A 34 -1.60 -13.07 -2.46
N ARG A 35 -2.43 -13.64 -1.57
CA ARG A 35 -2.00 -13.97 -0.20
C ARG A 35 -0.91 -15.04 -0.16
N ASN A 36 -0.99 -16.04 -1.05
CA ASN A 36 0.00 -17.11 -1.14
C ASN A 36 1.31 -16.64 -1.81
N ILE A 37 1.25 -15.76 -2.80
CA ILE A 37 2.43 -15.15 -3.44
C ILE A 37 3.16 -14.21 -2.47
N MET A 38 2.43 -13.44 -1.66
CA MET A 38 3.01 -12.59 -0.61
C MET A 38 3.80 -13.42 0.40
N ALA A 39 3.23 -14.52 0.91
CA ALA A 39 3.91 -15.40 1.87
C ALA A 39 5.16 -16.08 1.29
N ALA A 40 5.14 -16.47 0.02
CA ALA A 40 6.28 -17.13 -0.64
C ALA A 40 7.43 -16.16 -0.97
N ARG A 41 7.14 -14.87 -1.25
CA ARG A 41 8.16 -13.85 -1.54
C ARG A 41 8.65 -13.07 -0.32
N GLN A 42 7.93 -13.12 0.79
CA GLN A 42 8.34 -12.55 2.07
C GLN A 42 9.74 -13.02 2.54
N TYR A 43 10.26 -14.11 1.95
CA TYR A 43 11.57 -14.67 2.24
C TYR A 43 12.58 -14.62 1.08
N ALA A 44 12.22 -14.05 -0.07
CA ALA A 44 13.16 -13.90 -1.18
C ALA A 44 14.03 -12.65 -0.94
N PRO A 45 15.37 -12.78 -0.86
CA PRO A 45 16.23 -11.62 -0.72
C PRO A 45 16.02 -10.68 -1.92
N PRO A 46 16.03 -9.34 -1.71
CA PRO A 46 15.91 -8.37 -2.79
C PRO A 46 16.94 -8.66 -3.89
N SER A 47 16.53 -8.50 -5.15
CA SER A 47 17.49 -8.63 -6.24
C SER A 47 18.66 -7.65 -6.05
N PRO A 48 19.91 -8.01 -6.43
CA PRO A 48 21.05 -7.10 -6.32
C PRO A 48 20.81 -5.75 -7.02
N GLU A 49 20.05 -5.77 -8.12
CA GLU A 49 19.63 -4.58 -8.84
C GLU A 49 18.70 -3.70 -8.00
N LEU A 50 17.66 -4.27 -7.40
CA LEU A 50 16.74 -3.54 -6.53
C LEU A 50 17.50 -2.89 -5.38
N LYS A 51 18.38 -3.65 -4.70
CA LYS A 51 19.19 -3.12 -3.59
C LYS A 51 20.01 -1.90 -4.01
N LYS A 52 20.65 -1.96 -5.18
CA LYS A 52 21.43 -0.83 -5.73
C LYS A 52 20.55 0.38 -6.03
N LYS A 53 19.42 0.18 -6.72
CA LYS A 53 18.50 1.28 -7.05
C LYS A 53 17.89 1.92 -5.80
N VAL A 54 17.56 1.14 -4.78
CA VAL A 54 17.08 1.63 -3.47
C VAL A 54 18.13 2.49 -2.77
N GLN A 55 19.41 2.10 -2.80
CA GLN A 55 20.49 2.92 -2.26
C GLN A 55 20.65 4.25 -3.00
N ILE A 56 20.50 4.24 -4.34
CA ILE A 56 20.52 5.47 -5.14
C ILE A 56 19.34 6.37 -4.76
N ALA A 57 18.13 5.82 -4.63
CA ALA A 57 16.94 6.56 -4.21
C ALA A 57 17.14 7.20 -2.81
N SER A 58 17.69 6.44 -1.85
CA SER A 58 18.02 6.95 -0.52
C SER A 58 19.00 8.12 -0.59
N SER A 59 20.08 7.99 -1.37
CA SER A 59 21.06 9.06 -1.55
C SER A 59 20.47 10.31 -2.22
N LEU A 60 19.55 10.13 -3.18
CA LEU A 60 18.83 11.26 -3.78
C LEU A 60 17.95 12.00 -2.76
N LEU A 61 17.27 11.26 -1.87
CA LEU A 61 16.47 11.84 -0.79
C LEU A 61 17.33 12.59 0.24
N GLU A 62 18.49 12.04 0.60
CA GLU A 62 19.45 12.68 1.52
C GLU A 62 20.01 13.98 0.94
N ASN A 63 20.31 13.98 -0.36
CA ASN A 63 20.81 15.14 -1.09
C ASN A 63 19.70 16.12 -1.52
N SER A 64 18.46 15.93 -1.05
CA SER A 64 17.29 16.76 -1.39
C SER A 64 16.97 16.84 -2.90
N ASN A 65 17.43 15.88 -3.69
CA ASN A 65 17.11 15.76 -5.11
C ASN A 65 15.75 15.09 -5.31
N PHE A 66 14.69 15.71 -4.80
CA PHE A 66 13.35 15.10 -4.71
C PHE A 66 12.74 14.74 -6.06
N ASP A 67 13.00 15.53 -7.12
CA ASP A 67 12.46 15.25 -8.46
C ASP A 67 13.02 13.93 -9.01
N LYS A 68 14.34 13.76 -8.95
CA LYS A 68 15.01 12.52 -9.37
C LYS A 68 14.62 11.34 -8.48
N ALA A 69 14.50 11.58 -7.17
CA ALA A 69 14.06 10.56 -6.23
C ALA A 69 12.63 10.08 -6.56
N SER A 70 11.70 10.99 -6.85
CA SER A 70 10.32 10.64 -7.20
C SER A 70 10.26 9.73 -8.41
N VAL A 71 10.93 10.10 -9.50
CA VAL A 71 10.95 9.30 -10.73
C VAL A 71 11.50 7.90 -10.47
N LEU A 72 12.64 7.78 -9.79
CA LEU A 72 13.24 6.48 -9.50
C LEU A 72 12.39 5.64 -8.55
N ILE A 73 11.79 6.26 -7.53
CA ILE A 73 10.93 5.55 -6.57
C ILE A 73 9.65 5.04 -7.25
N GLU A 74 9.05 5.84 -8.15
CA GLU A 74 7.88 5.43 -8.95
C GLU A 74 8.24 4.25 -9.88
N GLU A 75 9.40 4.30 -10.53
CA GLU A 75 9.93 3.18 -11.31
C GLU A 75 10.09 1.92 -10.45
N LEU A 76 10.67 2.06 -9.25
CA LEU A 76 10.88 0.96 -8.32
C LEU A 76 9.57 0.32 -7.85
N VAL A 77 8.56 1.13 -7.50
CA VAL A 77 7.24 0.63 -7.11
C VAL A 77 6.58 -0.12 -8.28
N SER A 78 6.78 0.34 -9.51
CA SER A 78 6.22 -0.33 -10.70
C SER A 78 6.94 -1.64 -11.04
N GLN A 79 8.27 -1.70 -10.89
CA GLN A 79 9.05 -2.90 -11.23
C GLN A 79 9.02 -3.95 -10.11
N PHE A 80 8.89 -3.51 -8.86
CA PHE A 80 8.97 -4.34 -7.67
C PHE A 80 7.76 -4.11 -6.74
N PRO A 81 6.51 -4.33 -7.22
CA PRO A 81 5.29 -4.02 -6.46
C PRO A 81 5.05 -4.94 -5.25
N TYR A 82 5.84 -6.00 -5.09
CA TYR A 82 5.73 -6.96 -3.98
C TYR A 82 6.92 -6.87 -3.01
N ASP A 83 7.81 -5.90 -3.21
CA ASP A 83 8.92 -5.63 -2.30
C ASP A 83 8.55 -4.48 -1.38
N GLY A 84 8.86 -4.57 -0.08
CA GLY A 84 8.56 -3.50 0.87
C GLY A 84 9.45 -2.26 0.71
N SER A 85 10.65 -2.41 0.16
CA SER A 85 11.65 -1.33 0.12
C SER A 85 11.30 -0.14 -0.80
N PRO A 86 10.70 -0.31 -1.99
CA PRO A 86 10.18 0.82 -2.77
C PRO A 86 9.12 1.62 -2.04
N TYR A 87 8.19 0.96 -1.35
CA TYR A 87 7.15 1.63 -0.55
C TYR A 87 7.73 2.34 0.68
N MET A 88 8.79 1.79 1.28
CA MET A 88 9.53 2.47 2.33
C MET A 88 10.13 3.79 1.81
N MET A 89 10.80 3.75 0.65
CA MET A 89 11.35 4.95 0.00
C MET A 89 10.27 5.95 -0.39
N LEU A 90 9.11 5.48 -0.86
CA LEU A 90 7.96 6.33 -1.15
C LEU A 90 7.46 7.04 0.12
N GLY A 91 7.38 6.33 1.25
CA GLY A 91 7.04 6.93 2.53
C GLY A 91 8.04 8.02 2.95
N ASP A 92 9.35 7.74 2.81
CA ASP A 92 10.41 8.71 3.11
C ASP A 92 10.29 9.96 2.21
N LEU A 93 10.03 9.79 0.91
CA LEU A 93 9.76 10.91 -0.01
C LEU A 93 8.54 11.74 0.41
N ARG A 94 7.44 11.09 0.81
CA ARG A 94 6.23 11.81 1.26
C ARG A 94 6.46 12.59 2.55
N ILE A 95 7.34 12.11 3.43
CA ILE A 95 7.77 12.89 4.61
C ILE A 95 8.54 14.14 4.18
N ARG A 96 9.46 14.03 3.22
CA ARG A 96 10.17 15.19 2.67
C ARG A 96 9.22 16.22 2.05
N GLN A 97 8.10 15.75 1.49
CA GLN A 97 7.03 16.58 0.92
C GLN A 97 6.02 17.09 1.97
N GLN A 98 6.25 16.89 3.27
CA GLN A 98 5.34 17.29 4.35
C GLN A 98 3.93 16.69 4.19
N ALA A 99 3.84 15.47 3.66
CA ALA A 99 2.59 14.76 3.41
C ALA A 99 2.49 13.50 4.30
N PRO A 100 2.37 13.64 5.64
CA PRO A 100 2.43 12.51 6.58
C PRO A 100 1.29 11.49 6.41
N ILE A 101 0.10 11.91 5.96
CA ILE A 101 -1.00 10.95 5.64
C ILE A 101 -0.57 10.04 4.48
N LYS A 102 -0.02 10.62 3.40
CA LYS A 102 0.47 9.83 2.25
C LYS A 102 1.68 8.96 2.65
N ALA A 103 2.56 9.48 3.50
CA ALA A 103 3.69 8.71 4.02
C ALA A 103 3.23 7.50 4.84
N MET A 104 2.25 7.67 5.73
CA MET A 104 1.65 6.59 6.50
C MET A 104 1.07 5.50 5.59
N LEU A 105 0.37 5.88 4.51
CA LEU A 105 -0.19 4.92 3.56
C LEU A 105 0.89 4.12 2.84
N ALA A 106 2.00 4.76 2.44
CA ALA A 106 3.13 4.08 1.83
C ALA A 106 3.86 3.16 2.83
N TYR A 107 4.06 3.61 4.07
CA TYR A 107 4.64 2.77 5.11
C TYR A 107 3.76 1.59 5.50
N ARG A 108 2.42 1.71 5.39
CA ARG A 108 1.53 0.56 5.55
C ARG A 108 1.89 -0.55 4.57
N GLU A 109 1.97 -0.23 3.28
CA GLU A 109 2.35 -1.21 2.25
C GLU A 109 3.74 -1.80 2.54
N ALA A 110 4.70 -0.96 2.91
CA ALA A 110 6.05 -1.42 3.23
C ALA A 110 6.06 -2.44 4.38
N VAL A 111 5.30 -2.18 5.46
CA VAL A 111 5.20 -3.05 6.64
C VAL A 111 4.40 -4.32 6.36
N ASP A 112 3.37 -4.23 5.52
CA ASP A 112 2.55 -5.39 5.16
C ASP A 112 3.34 -6.37 4.28
N LEU A 113 4.22 -5.85 3.42
CA LEU A 113 5.13 -6.65 2.58
C LEU A 113 6.37 -7.13 3.34
N ASN A 114 6.93 -6.29 4.23
CA ASN A 114 8.08 -6.64 5.06
C ASN A 114 7.85 -6.23 6.53
N PRO A 115 7.37 -7.16 7.37
CA PRO A 115 7.17 -6.92 8.80
C PRO A 115 8.44 -6.62 9.59
N ASP A 116 9.63 -6.98 9.09
CA ASP A 116 10.92 -6.77 9.78
C ASP A 116 11.21 -5.28 10.00
N TYR A 117 10.61 -4.40 9.20
CA TYR A 117 10.62 -2.96 9.46
C TYR A 117 10.08 -2.55 10.84
N LEU A 118 9.29 -3.40 11.50
CA LEU A 118 8.81 -3.18 12.86
C LEU A 118 9.51 -4.06 13.92
N ASP A 119 10.28 -5.07 13.53
CA ASP A 119 11.04 -5.91 14.46
C ASP A 119 12.32 -5.19 14.88
N LYS A 120 12.44 -4.85 16.16
CA LYS A 120 13.62 -4.15 16.72
C LYS A 120 14.91 -4.94 16.57
N LYS A 121 14.84 -6.26 16.36
CA LYS A 121 16.00 -7.14 16.20
C LYS A 121 16.44 -7.24 14.73
N ALA A 122 15.61 -6.80 13.79
CA ALA A 122 15.92 -6.87 12.37
C ALA A 122 16.93 -5.78 11.96
N PRO A 123 17.87 -6.08 11.03
CA PRO A 123 18.86 -5.10 10.56
C PRO A 123 18.25 -3.87 9.87
N ASP A 124 17.06 -4.01 9.29
CA ASP A 124 16.36 -2.97 8.55
C ASP A 124 15.27 -2.27 9.38
N PHE A 125 15.24 -2.47 10.71
CA PHE A 125 14.27 -1.87 11.62
C PHE A 125 14.03 -0.37 11.36
N GLN A 126 12.77 -0.01 11.12
CA GLN A 126 12.28 1.35 10.86
C GLN A 126 11.20 1.79 11.86
N GLY A 127 10.91 1.01 12.90
CA GLY A 127 9.70 1.19 13.72
C GLY A 127 9.59 2.57 14.37
N LYS A 128 10.71 3.20 14.75
CA LYS A 128 10.70 4.56 15.33
C LYS A 128 10.19 5.60 14.32
N LYS A 129 10.71 5.60 13.08
CA LYS A 129 10.29 6.58 12.06
C LYS A 129 8.82 6.38 11.68
N ILE A 130 8.42 5.12 11.49
CA ILE A 130 7.04 4.76 11.12
C ILE A 130 6.08 5.19 12.23
N LYS A 131 6.40 4.90 13.50
CA LYS A 131 5.58 5.31 14.65
C LYS A 131 5.39 6.83 14.71
N ASN A 132 6.45 7.60 14.48
CA ASN A 132 6.35 9.06 14.49
C ASN A 132 5.43 9.55 13.38
N THR A 133 5.62 9.08 12.14
CA THR A 133 4.77 9.41 11.00
C THR A 133 3.31 9.02 11.19
N VAL A 134 3.03 7.83 11.71
CA VAL A 134 1.65 7.36 11.97
C VAL A 134 0.97 8.25 13.01
N ASN A 135 1.70 8.69 14.04
CA ASN A 135 1.15 9.60 15.04
C ASN A 135 0.89 11.01 14.50
N GLU A 136 1.77 11.52 13.64
CA GLU A 136 1.58 12.80 12.95
C GLU A 136 0.36 12.74 12.01
N ALA A 137 0.27 11.70 11.18
CA ALA A 137 -0.89 11.46 10.33
C ALA A 137 -2.19 11.37 11.14
N ARG A 138 -2.17 10.67 12.29
CA ARG A 138 -3.31 10.60 13.20
C ARG A 138 -3.77 11.98 13.65
N GLN A 139 -2.85 12.82 14.12
CA GLN A 139 -3.22 14.16 14.61
C GLN A 139 -3.89 14.99 13.52
N LEU A 140 -3.34 14.98 12.30
CA LEU A 140 -3.91 15.71 11.18
C LEU A 140 -5.29 15.18 10.78
N ILE A 141 -5.44 13.86 10.65
CA ILE A 141 -6.71 13.22 10.30
C ILE A 141 -7.80 13.55 11.33
N GLU A 142 -7.49 13.47 12.63
CA GLU A 142 -8.47 13.79 13.67
C GLU A 142 -8.87 15.27 13.62
N VAL A 143 -7.91 16.19 13.43
CA VAL A 143 -8.21 17.62 13.26
C VAL A 143 -9.09 17.86 12.03
N GLU A 144 -8.80 17.25 10.89
CA GLU A 144 -9.59 17.43 9.67
C GLU A 144 -11.01 16.84 9.80
N LEU A 145 -11.15 15.71 10.51
CA LEU A 145 -12.46 15.12 10.80
C LEU A 145 -13.32 15.96 11.74
N THR A 146 -12.73 16.82 12.59
CA THR A 146 -13.53 17.79 13.36
C THR A 146 -14.19 18.85 12.47
N LYS A 147 -13.55 19.18 11.34
CA LYS A 147 -14.05 20.16 10.37
C LYS A 147 -15.02 19.52 9.38
N ASN A 148 -14.72 18.30 8.93
CA ASN A 148 -15.55 17.53 8.02
C ASN A 148 -15.67 16.07 8.47
N SER A 149 -16.57 15.84 9.43
CA SER A 149 -16.79 14.49 10.00
C SER A 149 -17.41 13.50 9.01
N ALA A 150 -17.98 14.02 7.90
CA ALA A 150 -18.61 13.26 6.83
C ALA A 150 -17.62 12.76 5.76
N ASP A 151 -16.34 13.15 5.81
CA ASP A 151 -15.34 12.75 4.83
C ASP A 151 -15.09 11.23 4.87
N LYS A 152 -15.34 10.55 3.75
CA LYS A 152 -15.19 9.10 3.65
C LYS A 152 -13.71 8.69 3.66
N ASP A 153 -12.85 9.45 3.00
CA ASP A 153 -11.43 9.13 2.85
C ASP A 153 -10.72 9.31 4.19
N LEU A 154 -10.98 10.40 4.91
CA LEU A 154 -10.40 10.62 6.24
C LEU A 154 -10.82 9.55 7.24
N ARG A 155 -12.07 9.08 7.20
CA ARG A 155 -12.51 7.95 8.03
C ARG A 155 -11.81 6.64 7.64
N SER A 156 -11.53 6.44 6.35
CA SER A 156 -10.76 5.29 5.88
C SER A 156 -9.31 5.38 6.39
N TYR A 157 -8.64 6.52 6.22
CA TYR A 157 -7.28 6.73 6.70
C TYR A 157 -7.18 6.62 8.22
N ARG A 158 -8.18 7.06 8.96
CA ARG A 158 -8.28 6.85 10.41
C ARG A 158 -8.31 5.36 10.78
N LYS A 159 -9.01 4.51 10.03
CA LYS A 159 -8.94 3.05 10.22
C LYS A 159 -7.52 2.53 9.96
N THR A 160 -6.86 3.04 8.92
CA THR A 160 -5.46 2.68 8.62
C THR A 160 -4.49 3.10 9.73
N VAL A 161 -4.66 4.29 10.32
CA VAL A 161 -3.88 4.72 11.49
C VAL A 161 -3.97 3.69 12.61
N TYR A 162 -5.17 3.27 13.00
CA TYR A 162 -5.34 2.31 14.10
C TYR A 162 -4.80 0.93 13.77
N TYR A 163 -4.92 0.51 12.50
CA TYR A 163 -4.27 -0.70 12.02
C TYR A 163 -2.75 -0.65 12.22
N MET A 164 -2.11 0.43 11.76
CA MET A 164 -0.67 0.62 11.89
C MET A 164 -0.22 0.70 13.36
N LEU A 165 -0.96 1.44 14.20
CA LEU A 165 -0.67 1.52 15.63
C LEU A 165 -0.72 0.16 16.33
N ARG A 166 -1.69 -0.70 15.96
CA ARG A 166 -1.78 -2.07 16.48
C ARG A 166 -0.57 -2.91 16.07
N LYS A 167 -0.18 -2.87 14.80
CA LYS A 167 1.01 -3.58 14.29
C LYS A 167 2.27 -3.13 15.03
N ILE A 168 2.49 -1.82 15.15
CA ILE A 168 3.64 -1.24 15.86
C ILE A 168 3.68 -1.68 17.33
N ALA A 169 2.53 -1.69 18.01
CA ALA A 169 2.46 -2.10 19.41
C ALA A 169 2.77 -3.60 19.58
N GLY A 170 2.29 -4.46 18.68
CA GLY A 170 2.54 -5.90 18.70
C GLY A 170 4.00 -6.27 18.40
N SER A 171 4.69 -5.51 17.55
CA SER A 171 6.09 -5.77 17.18
C SER A 171 7.12 -5.27 18.20
N CYS A 172 6.69 -4.62 19.29
CA CYS A 172 7.61 -4.04 20.27
C CYS A 172 8.19 -5.02 21.31
N GLY A 173 7.85 -6.32 21.24
CA GLY A 173 8.22 -7.39 22.19
C GLY A 173 9.50 -8.15 21.86
#